data_AF-A0A9P0QE42-F1
#
_entry.id   AF-A0A9P0QE42-F1
#
_cell.length_a   1.000
_cell.length_b   1.000
_cell.length_c   1.000
_cell.angle_alpha   90.00
_cell.angle_beta   90.00
_cell.angle_gamma   90.00
#
_symmetry.space_group_name_H-M   'P 1'
#
loop_
_entity.id
_entity.type
_entity.pdbx_description
1 polymer ?
#
loop_
_entity_poly.entity_id
_entity_poly.type
_entity_poly.pdbx_seq_one_letter_code
_entity_poly.pdbx_strand_id
1 'polypeptide(L)'
;NKTKSILGEINKILDSKITTDIPIENLHSLIYSGAAAVLTLNKQNISTDTQVKNVPVTPAWQRRITNKIDSIRRDIGILTQNQSLNPSSSVTKKAKAILEREQSLENPTATEILDHLKQKLKAMAKKLRRYKESNTRRQHNSQFSRSERTVYKNLESEDHEIGTLQENRSPHQRP
;
A
#
# COMPACT_ATOMS: atom_id res chain seq x y z
N ASN A 1 35.24 21.40 -2.19
CA ASN A 1 33.77 21.20 -2.24
C ASN A 1 33.08 22.43 -2.79
N LYS A 2 32.68 22.40 -4.07
CA LYS A 2 32.09 23.53 -4.81
C LYS A 2 30.82 24.09 -4.14
N THR A 3 29.99 23.22 -3.58
CA THR A 3 28.78 23.56 -2.82
C THR A 3 29.06 24.44 -1.59
N LYS A 4 30.09 24.11 -0.81
CA LYS A 4 30.49 24.88 0.38
C LYS A 4 31.00 26.28 0.03
N SER A 5 31.67 26.42 -1.12
CA SER A 5 32.14 27.73 -1.60
C SER A 5 30.98 28.65 -1.98
N ILE A 6 30.04 28.12 -2.77
CA ILE A 6 28.83 28.86 -3.21
C ILE A 6 27.97 29.27 -2.00
N LEU A 7 27.80 28.36 -1.03
CA LEU A 7 27.08 28.67 0.22
C LEU A 7 27.75 29.79 1.01
N GLY A 8 29.09 29.76 1.11
CA GLY A 8 29.86 30.79 1.81
C GLY A 8 29.75 32.17 1.16
N GLU A 9 29.71 32.25 -0.17
CA GLU A 9 29.51 33.52 -0.89
C GLU A 9 28.10 34.07 -0.71
N ILE A 10 27.08 33.21 -0.81
CA ILE A 10 25.69 33.64 -0.65
C ILE A 10 25.41 34.08 0.79
N ASN A 11 25.95 33.40 1.79
CA ASN A 11 25.82 33.83 3.19
C ASN A 11 26.44 35.20 3.43
N LYS A 12 27.62 35.51 2.85
CA LYS A 12 28.22 36.84 2.95
C LYS A 12 27.33 37.93 2.35
N ILE A 13 26.67 37.62 1.23
CA ILE A 13 25.73 38.55 0.59
C ILE A 13 24.50 38.74 1.48
N LEU A 14 23.95 37.66 2.04
CA LEU A 14 22.81 37.72 2.96
C LEU A 14 23.14 38.51 4.23
N ASP A 15 24.30 38.28 4.84
CA ASP A 15 24.74 39.01 6.04
C ASP A 15 24.87 40.52 5.79
N SER A 16 25.23 40.93 4.57
CA SER A 16 25.27 42.36 4.19
C SER A 16 23.89 42.98 3.95
N LYS A 17 22.87 42.15 3.74
CA LYS A 17 21.50 42.57 3.40
C LYS A 17 20.54 42.42 4.58
N ILE A 18 20.86 41.58 5.56
CA ILE A 18 20.06 41.39 6.77
C ILE A 18 20.45 42.47 7.79
N THR A 19 19.54 43.40 8.04
CA THR A 19 19.64 44.45 9.06
C THR A 19 18.57 44.21 10.13
N THR A 20 18.79 44.70 11.34
CA THR A 20 17.95 44.42 12.53
C THR A 20 16.49 44.86 12.38
N ASP A 21 16.21 45.85 11.52
CA ASP A 21 14.87 46.45 11.36
C ASP A 21 14.08 45.92 10.14
N ILE A 22 14.46 44.77 9.58
CA ILE A 22 13.80 44.23 8.40
C ILE A 22 12.47 43.55 8.77
N PRO A 23 11.35 43.89 8.09
CA PRO A 23 10.08 43.18 8.24
C PRO A 23 10.21 41.68 7.97
N ILE A 24 9.46 40.87 8.73
CA ILE A 24 9.56 39.41 8.69
C ILE A 24 9.35 38.85 7.26
N GLU A 25 8.43 39.42 6.48
CA GLU A 25 8.12 39.00 5.11
C GLU A 25 9.32 39.20 4.16
N ASN A 26 10.04 40.31 4.34
CA ASN A 26 11.22 40.65 3.57
C ASN A 26 12.40 39.77 3.98
N LEU A 27 12.54 39.46 5.27
CA LEU A 27 13.53 38.50 5.77
C LEU A 27 13.30 37.10 5.16
N HIS A 28 12.05 36.63 5.14
CA HIS A 28 11.70 35.35 4.51
C HIS A 28 12.02 35.34 3.00
N SER A 29 11.74 36.42 2.29
CA SER A 29 12.03 36.54 0.86
C SER A 29 13.53 36.54 0.56
N LEU A 30 14.34 37.19 1.40
CA LEU A 30 15.80 37.18 1.31
C LEU A 30 16.38 35.78 1.55
N ILE A 31 15.92 35.09 2.61
CA ILE A 31 16.38 33.74 2.92
C ILE A 31 15.97 32.76 1.80
N TYR A 32 14.73 32.87 1.32
CA TYR A 32 14.21 32.01 0.26
C TYR A 32 14.95 32.22 -1.07
N SER A 33 15.20 33.47 -1.46
CA SER A 33 15.96 33.78 -2.69
C SER A 33 17.42 33.31 -2.60
N GLY A 34 18.06 33.44 -1.44
CA GLY A 34 19.39 32.87 -1.19
C GLY A 34 19.40 31.35 -1.32
N ALA A 35 18.43 30.65 -0.71
CA ALA A 35 18.29 29.21 -0.84
C ALA A 35 18.05 28.78 -2.30
N ALA A 36 17.18 29.49 -3.02
CA ALA A 36 16.92 29.24 -4.44
C ALA A 36 18.17 29.45 -5.31
N ALA A 37 18.96 30.49 -5.03
CA ALA A 37 20.23 30.74 -5.70
C ALA A 37 21.25 29.62 -5.45
N VAL A 38 21.37 29.11 -4.22
CA VAL A 38 22.25 27.96 -3.92
C VAL A 38 21.80 26.72 -4.69
N LEU A 39 20.50 26.41 -4.71
CA LEU A 39 19.97 25.22 -5.38
C LEU A 39 20.16 25.31 -6.90
N THR A 40 19.86 26.45 -7.51
CA THR A 40 20.02 26.69 -8.96
C THR A 40 21.48 26.61 -9.39
N LEU A 41 22.41 27.25 -8.66
CA LEU A 41 23.85 27.19 -8.96
C LEU A 41 24.43 25.78 -8.80
N ASN A 42 23.84 24.97 -7.92
CA ASN A 42 24.21 23.56 -7.76
C ASN A 42 23.43 22.60 -8.68
N LYS A 43 22.64 23.12 -9.63
CA LYS A 43 21.80 22.34 -10.56
C LYS A 43 20.85 21.37 -9.85
N GLN A 44 20.36 21.74 -8.66
CA GLN A 44 19.39 20.99 -7.89
C GLN A 44 17.99 21.56 -8.17
N ASN A 45 17.06 20.70 -8.58
CA ASN A 45 15.69 21.11 -8.84
C ASN A 45 14.92 21.27 -7.52
N ILE A 46 14.23 22.40 -7.37
CA ILE A 46 13.20 22.59 -6.35
C ILE A 46 11.96 21.85 -6.86
N SER A 47 11.85 20.56 -6.57
CA SER A 47 10.62 19.81 -6.83
C SER A 47 9.53 20.33 -5.89
N THR A 48 8.73 21.27 -6.35
CA THR A 48 7.45 21.66 -5.71
C THR A 48 6.39 20.58 -5.86
N ASP A 49 6.63 19.62 -6.75
CA ASP A 49 5.72 18.53 -7.03
C ASP A 49 5.89 17.40 -6.01
N THR A 50 5.50 17.68 -4.76
CA THR A 50 5.10 16.58 -3.87
C THR A 50 3.75 16.10 -4.38
N GLN A 51 3.78 15.31 -5.46
CA GLN A 51 2.65 14.47 -5.85
C GLN A 51 2.38 13.56 -4.66
N VAL A 52 1.48 13.99 -3.78
CA VAL A 52 0.94 13.12 -2.74
C VAL A 52 0.23 12.02 -3.52
N LYS A 53 0.90 10.88 -3.66
CA LYS A 53 0.30 9.71 -4.30
C LYS A 53 -0.98 9.45 -3.52
N ASN A 54 -2.13 9.68 -4.15
CA ASN A 54 -3.44 9.30 -3.62
C ASN A 54 -3.51 7.78 -3.63
N VAL A 55 -2.78 7.15 -2.71
CA VAL A 55 -2.87 5.71 -2.49
C VAL A 55 -4.23 5.49 -1.87
N PRO A 56 -5.13 4.74 -2.52
CA PRO A 56 -6.45 4.49 -1.98
C PRO A 56 -6.31 3.87 -0.60
N VAL A 57 -6.85 4.57 0.41
CA VAL A 57 -6.72 4.14 1.81
C VAL A 57 -7.53 2.88 2.00
N THR A 58 -6.84 1.75 2.10
CA THR A 58 -7.48 0.47 2.40
C THR A 58 -8.21 0.57 3.74
N PRO A 59 -9.53 0.28 3.79
CA PRO A 59 -10.30 0.37 5.03
C PRO A 59 -9.65 -0.44 6.16
N ALA A 60 -9.75 0.06 7.40
CA ALA A 60 -9.13 -0.60 8.55
C ALA A 60 -9.60 -2.05 8.73
N TRP A 61 -10.89 -2.33 8.48
CA TRP A 61 -11.44 -3.68 8.54
C TRP A 61 -10.78 -4.62 7.52
N GLN A 62 -10.49 -4.13 6.31
CA GLN A 62 -9.90 -4.92 5.24
C GLN A 62 -8.45 -5.27 5.60
N ARG A 63 -7.68 -4.28 6.08
CA ARG A 63 -6.32 -4.50 6.58
C ARG A 63 -6.27 -5.54 7.70
N ARG A 64 -7.17 -5.47 8.68
CA ARG A 64 -7.25 -6.44 9.79
C ARG A 64 -7.46 -7.88 9.28
N ILE A 65 -8.38 -8.08 8.35
CA ILE A 65 -8.67 -9.42 7.81
C ILE A 65 -7.51 -9.93 6.96
N THR A 66 -6.93 -9.08 6.09
CA THR A 66 -5.76 -9.44 5.28
C THR A 66 -4.58 -9.85 6.16
N ASN A 67 -4.25 -9.04 7.18
CA ASN A 67 -3.17 -9.36 8.12
C ASN A 67 -3.41 -10.70 8.84
N LYS A 68 -4.67 -11.02 9.18
CA LYS A 68 -5.01 -12.31 9.79
C LYS A 68 -4.83 -13.46 8.81
N ILE A 69 -5.23 -13.30 7.55
CA ILE A 69 -5.00 -14.28 6.47
C ILE A 69 -3.50 -14.54 6.29
N ASP A 70 -2.69 -13.47 6.23
CA ASP A 70 -1.26 -13.58 6.03
C ASP A 70 -0.55 -14.24 7.23
N SER A 71 -1.01 -13.96 8.45
CA SER A 71 -0.56 -14.69 9.65
C SER A 71 -0.85 -16.17 9.53
N ILE A 72 -2.08 -16.56 9.19
CA ILE A 72 -2.47 -17.98 9.08
C ILE A 72 -1.67 -18.67 7.97
N ARG A 73 -1.46 -18.02 6.81
CA ARG A 73 -0.62 -18.55 5.72
C ARG A 73 0.82 -18.79 6.17
N ARG A 74 1.39 -17.85 6.92
CA ARG A 74 2.73 -17.99 7.48
C ARG A 74 2.81 -19.19 8.43
N ASP A 75 1.82 -19.35 9.30
CA ASP A 75 1.78 -20.45 10.27
C ASP A 75 1.66 -21.81 9.56
N ILE A 76 0.79 -21.91 8.54
CA ILE A 76 0.69 -23.11 7.68
C ILE A 76 2.04 -23.41 7.02
N GLY A 77 2.69 -22.40 6.42
CA GLY A 77 3.99 -22.57 5.76
C GLY A 77 5.07 -23.10 6.70
N ILE A 78 5.13 -22.58 7.93
CA ILE A 78 6.07 -23.04 8.96
C ILE A 78 5.80 -24.49 9.35
N LEU A 79 4.54 -24.86 9.61
CA LEU A 79 4.18 -26.23 9.97
C LEU A 79 4.45 -27.22 8.83
N THR A 80 4.14 -26.85 7.59
CA THR A 80 4.46 -27.66 6.41
C THR A 80 5.97 -27.82 6.22
N GLN A 81 6.75 -26.76 6.43
CA GLN A 81 8.21 -26.84 6.37
C GLN A 81 8.77 -27.73 7.48
N ASN A 82 8.18 -27.72 8.67
CA ASN A 82 8.59 -28.57 9.78
C ASN A 82 8.30 -30.06 9.54
N GLN A 83 7.39 -30.40 8.62
CA GLN A 83 7.13 -31.78 8.19
C GLN A 83 8.13 -32.31 7.15
N SER A 84 9.06 -31.47 6.67
CA SER A 84 10.12 -31.90 5.76
C SER A 84 11.19 -32.75 6.48
N LEU A 85 11.99 -33.50 5.72
CA LEU A 85 12.95 -34.47 6.27
C LEU A 85 14.07 -33.84 7.12
N ASN A 86 14.39 -32.55 6.93
CA ASN A 86 15.45 -31.84 7.66
C ASN A 86 15.07 -30.38 7.93
N PRO A 87 14.20 -30.10 8.92
CA PRO A 87 13.85 -28.73 9.27
C PRO A 87 15.00 -28.05 10.00
N SER A 88 15.22 -26.77 9.71
CA SER A 88 16.13 -25.94 10.49
C SER A 88 15.64 -25.81 11.94
N SER A 89 16.56 -25.74 12.91
CA SER A 89 16.24 -25.53 14.33
C SER A 89 15.35 -24.32 14.58
N SER A 90 15.50 -23.24 13.79
CA SER A 90 14.63 -22.07 13.87
C SER A 90 13.20 -22.37 13.44
N VAL A 91 12.99 -23.25 12.45
CA VAL A 91 11.67 -23.64 11.96
C VAL A 91 10.99 -24.52 13.01
N THR A 92 11.71 -25.47 13.59
CA THR A 92 11.19 -26.35 14.65
C THR A 92 10.77 -25.56 15.89
N LYS A 93 11.56 -24.57 16.32
CA LYS A 93 11.20 -23.68 17.43
C LYS A 93 9.90 -22.91 17.16
N LYS A 94 9.76 -22.35 15.94
CA LYS A 94 8.55 -21.62 15.53
C LYS A 94 7.35 -22.56 15.41
N ALA A 95 7.53 -23.75 14.85
CA ALA A 95 6.49 -24.76 14.74
C ALA A 95 5.98 -25.19 16.11
N LYS A 96 6.86 -25.43 17.09
CA LYS A 96 6.48 -25.75 18.47
C LYS A 96 5.62 -24.64 19.10
N ALA A 97 6.03 -23.38 18.95
CA ALA A 97 5.25 -22.25 19.45
C ALA A 97 3.87 -22.12 18.78
N ILE A 98 3.75 -22.45 17.49
CA ILE A 98 2.46 -22.47 16.78
C ILE A 98 1.59 -23.61 17.29
N LEU A 99 2.17 -24.81 17.47
CA LEU A 99 1.47 -25.97 18.00
C LEU A 99 0.93 -25.68 19.41
N GLU A 100 1.76 -25.18 20.33
CA GLU A 100 1.33 -24.82 21.69
C GLU A 100 0.21 -23.76 21.70
N ARG A 101 0.27 -22.78 20.79
CA ARG A 101 -0.75 -21.71 20.69
C ARG A 101 -2.09 -22.21 20.15
N GLU A 102 -2.08 -23.15 19.22
CA GLU A 102 -3.28 -23.68 18.55
C GLU A 102 -3.78 -24.99 19.16
N GLN A 103 -3.01 -25.58 20.09
CA GLN A 103 -3.38 -26.80 20.80
C GLN A 103 -4.66 -26.56 21.58
N SER A 104 -5.63 -27.44 21.37
CA SER A 104 -6.92 -27.43 22.04
C SER A 104 -7.35 -28.87 22.27
N LEU A 105 -8.30 -29.09 23.17
CA LEU A 105 -8.89 -30.42 23.40
C LEU A 105 -9.47 -31.02 22.11
N GLU A 106 -9.90 -30.18 21.17
CA GLU A 106 -10.46 -30.57 19.88
C GLU A 106 -9.40 -30.86 18.79
N ASN A 107 -8.15 -30.43 18.98
CA ASN A 107 -7.07 -30.63 18.00
C ASN A 107 -5.78 -31.07 18.71
N PRO A 108 -5.72 -32.33 19.19
CA PRO A 108 -4.54 -32.83 19.91
C PRO A 108 -3.33 -33.03 18.99
N THR A 109 -3.53 -33.32 17.71
CA THR A 109 -2.44 -33.74 16.80
C THR A 109 -1.97 -32.59 15.90
N ALA A 110 -0.67 -32.56 15.57
CA ALA A 110 -0.09 -31.56 14.66
C ALA A 110 -0.74 -31.53 13.26
N THR A 111 -1.23 -32.68 12.77
CA THR A 111 -1.97 -32.80 11.51
C THR A 111 -3.36 -32.16 11.59
N GLU A 112 -4.07 -32.37 12.69
CA GLU A 112 -5.38 -31.77 12.96
C GLU A 112 -5.26 -30.26 13.11
N ILE A 113 -4.23 -29.78 13.83
CA ILE A 113 -3.93 -28.35 13.94
C ILE A 113 -3.66 -27.73 12.56
N LEU A 114 -2.91 -28.42 11.69
CA LEU A 114 -2.68 -27.96 10.32
C LEU A 114 -3.99 -27.86 9.53
N ASP A 115 -4.86 -28.86 9.63
CA ASP A 115 -6.15 -28.84 8.93
C ASP A 115 -7.06 -27.72 9.47
N HIS A 116 -7.14 -27.57 10.79
CA HIS A 116 -7.86 -26.48 11.44
C HIS A 116 -7.37 -25.09 10.97
N LEU A 117 -6.06 -24.89 10.81
CA LEU A 117 -5.51 -23.66 10.24
C LEU A 117 -5.93 -23.45 8.78
N LYS A 118 -5.97 -24.51 7.95
CA LYS A 118 -6.49 -24.43 6.58
C LYS A 118 -7.98 -24.08 6.55
N GLN A 119 -8.78 -24.64 7.46
CA GLN A 119 -10.19 -24.30 7.60
C GLN A 119 -10.37 -22.84 8.02
N LYS A 120 -9.60 -22.36 9.02
CA LYS A 120 -9.55 -20.95 9.42
C LYS A 120 -9.19 -20.02 8.26
N LEU A 121 -8.19 -20.40 7.45
CA LEU A 121 -7.78 -19.65 6.26
C LEU A 121 -8.95 -19.52 5.28
N LYS A 122 -9.63 -20.63 4.96
CA LYS A 122 -10.79 -20.65 4.05
C LYS A 122 -11.93 -19.78 4.57
N ALA A 123 -12.22 -19.86 5.87
CA ALA A 123 -13.25 -19.04 6.52
C ALA A 123 -12.93 -17.54 6.43
N MET A 124 -11.68 -17.14 6.73
CA MET A 124 -11.24 -15.74 6.67
C MET A 124 -11.22 -15.20 5.24
N ALA A 125 -10.76 -15.98 4.25
CA ALA A 125 -10.81 -15.60 2.85
C ALA A 125 -12.26 -15.39 2.37
N LYS A 126 -13.19 -16.30 2.74
CA LYS A 126 -14.61 -16.15 2.45
C LYS A 126 -15.22 -14.91 3.12
N LYS A 127 -14.80 -14.59 4.36
CA LYS A 127 -15.21 -13.37 5.07
C LYS A 127 -14.74 -12.12 4.33
N LEU A 128 -13.47 -12.08 3.92
CA LEU A 128 -12.91 -10.96 3.14
C LEU A 128 -13.70 -10.72 1.85
N ARG A 129 -14.00 -11.78 1.10
CA ARG A 129 -14.78 -11.71 -0.14
C ARG A 129 -16.16 -11.08 0.11
N ARG A 130 -16.91 -11.63 1.08
CA ARG A 130 -18.26 -11.13 1.44
C ARG A 130 -18.24 -9.66 1.87
N TYR A 131 -17.22 -9.25 2.61
CA TYR A 131 -17.14 -7.87 3.09
C TYR A 131 -16.78 -6.91 1.97
N LYS A 132 -15.89 -7.30 1.05
CA LYS A 132 -15.60 -6.52 -0.16
C LYS A 132 -16.85 -6.32 -0.99
N GLU A 133 -17.58 -7.39 -1.29
CA GLU A 133 -18.83 -7.34 -2.05
C GLU A 133 -19.87 -6.42 -1.40
N SER A 134 -20.10 -6.57 -0.08
CA SER A 134 -21.00 -5.68 0.66
C SER A 134 -20.55 -4.23 0.64
N ASN A 135 -19.24 -3.97 0.73
CA ASN A 135 -18.68 -2.63 0.67
C ASN A 135 -18.85 -2.01 -0.73
N THR A 136 -18.56 -2.77 -1.78
CA THR A 136 -18.77 -2.36 -3.18
C THR A 136 -20.23 -2.01 -3.43
N ARG A 137 -21.16 -2.87 -3.00
CA ARG A 137 -22.60 -2.60 -3.13
C ARG A 137 -23.02 -1.33 -2.39
N ARG A 138 -22.50 -1.08 -1.18
CA ARG A 138 -22.75 0.18 -0.46
C ARG A 138 -22.20 1.40 -1.21
N GLN A 139 -21.02 1.28 -1.79
CA GLN A 139 -20.42 2.34 -2.61
C GLN A 139 -21.28 2.62 -3.85
N HIS A 140 -21.71 1.59 -4.58
CA HIS A 140 -22.59 1.74 -5.74
C HIS A 140 -23.93 2.37 -5.35
N ASN A 141 -24.56 1.91 -4.28
CA ASN A 141 -25.81 2.51 -3.79
C ASN A 141 -25.62 3.98 -3.40
N SER A 142 -24.52 4.31 -2.72
CA SER A 142 -24.22 5.70 -2.36
C SER A 142 -23.95 6.58 -3.59
N GLN A 143 -23.29 6.04 -4.61
CA GLN A 143 -23.05 6.75 -5.87
C GLN A 143 -24.37 6.98 -6.62
N PHE A 144 -25.22 5.97 -6.69
CA PHE A 144 -26.55 6.04 -7.32
C PHE A 144 -27.43 7.10 -6.65
N SER A 145 -27.54 7.09 -5.31
CA SER A 145 -28.29 8.10 -4.57
C SER A 145 -27.74 9.52 -4.74
N ARG A 146 -26.43 9.67 -5.02
CA ARG A 146 -25.80 11.00 -5.21
C ARG A 146 -25.91 11.50 -6.64
N SER A 147 -25.73 10.63 -7.63
CA SER A 147 -25.82 10.97 -9.04
C SER A 147 -26.11 9.74 -9.89
N GLU A 148 -27.39 9.49 -10.08
CA GLU A 148 -27.92 8.42 -10.94
C GLU A 148 -27.41 8.55 -12.39
N ARG A 149 -27.36 9.77 -12.93
CA ARG A 149 -26.83 10.04 -14.29
C ARG A 149 -25.37 9.62 -14.46
N THR A 150 -24.52 9.85 -13.46
CA THR A 150 -23.11 9.42 -13.52
C THR A 150 -22.98 7.90 -13.49
N VAL A 151 -23.84 7.21 -12.73
CA VAL A 151 -23.85 5.75 -12.70
C VAL A 151 -24.20 5.18 -14.07
N TYR A 152 -25.27 5.64 -14.72
CA TYR A 152 -25.65 5.16 -16.05
C TYR A 152 -24.61 5.47 -17.12
N LYS A 153 -24.01 6.67 -17.08
CA LYS A 153 -22.90 7.02 -17.99
C LYS A 153 -21.69 6.10 -17.81
N ASN A 154 -21.37 5.71 -16.58
CA ASN A 154 -20.26 4.79 -16.31
C ASN A 154 -20.58 3.37 -16.80
N LEU A 155 -21.82 2.92 -16.71
CA LEU A 155 -22.25 1.61 -17.26
C LEU A 155 -22.15 1.58 -18.79
N GLU A 156 -22.58 2.65 -19.48
CA GLU A 156 -22.41 2.79 -20.93
C GLU A 156 -20.93 2.77 -21.35
N SER A 157 -20.05 3.30 -20.49
CA SER A 157 -18.61 3.32 -20.73
C SER A 157 -17.97 1.93 -20.50
N GLU A 158 -18.42 1.18 -19.49
CA GLU A 158 -17.93 -0.18 -19.21
C GLU A 158 -18.36 -1.18 -20.29
N ASP A 159 -19.58 -1.08 -20.83
CA ASP A 159 -20.05 -1.97 -21.91
C ASP A 159 -19.26 -1.79 -23.22
N HIS A 160 -18.81 -0.57 -23.52
CA HIS A 160 -17.95 -0.29 -24.67
C HIS A 160 -16.52 -0.85 -24.51
N GLU A 161 -15.98 -0.89 -23.29
CA GLU A 161 -14.67 -1.53 -23.03
C GLU A 161 -14.73 -3.05 -23.10
N ILE A 162 -15.85 -3.68 -22.71
CA ILE A 162 -16.01 -5.14 -22.79
C ILE A 162 -16.23 -5.61 -24.24
N GLY A 163 -16.99 -4.86 -25.05
CA GLY A 163 -17.19 -5.16 -26.47
C GLY A 163 -15.91 -5.14 -27.30
N THR A 164 -15.03 -4.16 -27.06
CA THR A 164 -13.74 -4.02 -27.75
C THR A 164 -12.71 -5.09 -27.37
N LEU A 165 -12.81 -5.69 -26.18
CA LEU A 165 -11.96 -6.81 -25.75
C LEU A 165 -12.43 -8.16 -26.30
N GLN A 166 -13.72 -8.32 -26.62
CA GLN A 166 -14.26 -9.55 -27.23
C GLN A 166 -14.02 -9.63 -28.74
N GLU A 167 -14.04 -8.50 -29.45
CA GLU A 167 -13.81 -8.44 -30.90
C GLU A 167 -12.38 -8.84 -31.29
N ASN A 168 -11.42 -8.69 -30.37
CA ASN A 168 -10.01 -9.08 -30.56
C ASN A 168 -9.71 -10.56 -30.24
N ARG A 169 -10.72 -11.38 -29.92
CA ARG A 169 -10.55 -12.80 -29.59
C ARG A 169 -11.55 -13.71 -30.31
N SER A 170 -11.38 -13.92 -31.62
CA SER A 170 -11.50 -15.22 -32.35
C SER A 170 -11.97 -15.05 -33.82
N PRO A 171 -11.71 -16.02 -34.74
CA PRO A 171 -11.26 -17.39 -34.50
C PRO A 171 -10.02 -17.84 -35.29
N HIS A 172 -9.19 -18.65 -34.62
CA HIS A 172 -8.35 -19.63 -35.30
C HIS A 172 -9.21 -20.51 -36.21
N GLN A 173 -8.89 -20.48 -37.50
CA GLN A 173 -9.23 -21.53 -38.44
C GLN A 173 -8.67 -22.86 -37.93
N ARG A 174 -9.50 -23.90 -37.94
CA ARG A 174 -9.10 -25.30 -37.79
C ARG A 174 -9.91 -26.14 -38.77
N PRO A 175 -9.36 -27.31 -39.11
CA PRO A 175 -8.31 -27.56 -40.09
C PRO A 175 -8.88 -27.72 -41.51
#